data_AF-A0A958H9B0-F1
#
_entry.id   AF-A0A958H9B0-F1
#
_cell.length_a   1.000
_cell.length_b   1.000
_cell.length_c   1.000
_cell.angle_alpha   90.00
_cell.angle_beta   90.00
_cell.angle_gamma   90.00
#
_symmetry.space_group_name_H-M   'P 1'
#
loop_
_entity.id
_entity.type
_entity.pdbx_description
1 polymer ?
#
loop_
_entity_poly.entity_id
_entity_poly.type
_entity_poly.pdbx_seq_one_letter_code
_entity_poly.pdbx_strand_id
1 'polypeptide(L)'
;RARPAKVAPDRWQRYRSLLSNGWAHGISLVREFTHRNGLEIAMPLWDRRLLEFVLAVPADQLGRPQQTRWVLRAAMTGLLPEAVRLRPGKTTFHPLFVVGLLRRERTTVERLLADPQIV
;
A
#
# COMPACT_ATOMS: atom_id res chain seq x y z
N ARG A 1 -25.06 3.32 -6.48
CA ARG A 1 -24.29 4.18 -7.41
C ARG A 1 -23.04 3.42 -7.87
N ALA A 2 -22.86 3.19 -9.17
CA ALA A 2 -21.65 2.56 -9.69
C ALA A 2 -20.43 3.47 -9.44
N ARG A 3 -19.34 2.89 -8.91
CA ARG A 3 -18.09 3.63 -8.68
C ARG A 3 -17.47 3.95 -10.05
N PRO A 4 -17.05 5.19 -10.32
CA PRO A 4 -16.45 5.53 -11.61
C PRO A 4 -15.24 4.64 -11.90
N ALA A 5 -15.06 4.27 -13.17
CA ALA A 5 -13.91 3.51 -13.61
C ALA A 5 -12.64 4.26 -13.20
N LYS A 6 -11.72 3.58 -12.52
CA LYS A 6 -10.42 4.17 -12.17
C LYS A 6 -9.64 4.36 -13.47
N VAL A 7 -9.45 5.60 -13.89
CA VAL A 7 -8.54 5.96 -14.98
C VAL A 7 -7.12 5.64 -14.54
N ALA A 8 -6.35 4.98 -15.40
CA ALA A 8 -4.95 4.70 -15.12
C ALA A 8 -4.17 6.03 -15.05
N PRO A 9 -3.30 6.23 -14.04
CA PRO A 9 -2.56 7.47 -13.92
C PRO A 9 -1.58 7.63 -15.08
N ASP A 10 -1.47 8.85 -15.61
CA ASP A 10 -0.49 9.16 -16.64
C ASP A 10 0.95 9.08 -16.11
N ARG A 11 1.94 9.14 -17.01
CA ARG A 11 3.36 9.02 -16.65
C ARG A 11 3.81 10.09 -15.65
N TRP A 12 3.35 11.33 -15.78
CA TRP A 12 3.70 12.42 -14.88
C TRP A 12 3.04 12.28 -13.52
N GLN A 13 1.78 11.84 -13.45
CA GLN A 13 1.12 11.51 -12.19
C GLN A 13 1.89 10.41 -11.43
N ARG A 14 2.37 9.37 -12.13
CA ARG A 14 3.20 8.32 -11.53
C ARG A 14 4.54 8.88 -11.03
N TYR A 15 5.22 9.72 -11.81
CA TYR A 15 6.46 10.37 -11.38
C TYR A 15 6.26 11.23 -10.13
N ARG A 16 5.23 12.09 -10.12
CA ARG A 16 4.90 12.93 -8.95
C ARG A 16 4.57 12.11 -7.70
N SER A 17 4.02 10.91 -7.86
CA SER A 17 3.74 10.04 -6.71
C SER A 17 5.01 9.59 -5.97
N LEU A 18 6.15 9.47 -6.68
CA LEU A 18 7.45 9.16 -6.06
C LEU A 18 7.99 10.33 -5.25
N LEU A 19 7.65 11.56 -5.64
CA LEU A 19 8.01 12.79 -4.95
C LEU A 19 7.07 13.11 -3.78
N SER A 20 6.07 12.26 -3.51
CA SER A 20 5.17 12.49 -2.38
C SER A 20 5.90 12.29 -1.05
N ASN A 21 5.64 13.18 -0.10
CA ASN A 21 6.25 13.15 1.24
C ASN A 21 6.05 11.81 1.96
N GLY A 22 5.00 11.03 1.61
CA GLY A 22 4.74 9.73 2.22
C GLY A 22 5.89 8.73 2.07
N TRP A 23 6.56 8.72 0.91
CA TRP A 23 7.70 7.82 0.69
C TRP A 23 8.98 8.36 1.32
N ALA A 24 9.30 9.64 1.10
CA ALA A 24 10.50 10.25 1.65
C ALA A 24 10.53 10.20 3.18
N HIS A 25 9.44 10.57 3.86
CA HIS A 25 9.36 10.48 5.32
C HIS A 25 9.25 9.04 5.82
N GLY A 26 8.43 8.19 5.18
CA GLY A 26 8.22 6.82 5.63
C GLY A 26 9.52 6.00 5.61
N ILE A 27 10.33 6.16 4.55
CA ILE A 27 11.62 5.48 4.43
C ILE A 27 12.59 5.93 5.51
N SER A 28 12.72 7.25 5.71
CA SER A 28 13.63 7.81 6.73
C SER A 28 13.23 7.36 8.14
N LEU A 29 11.94 7.35 8.45
CA LEU A 29 11.42 6.88 9.74
C LEU A 29 11.74 5.40 9.98
N VAL A 30 11.50 4.54 8.99
CA VAL A 30 11.78 3.11 9.11
C VAL A 30 13.28 2.87 9.22
N ARG A 31 14.10 3.56 8.41
CA ARG A 31 15.56 3.44 8.45
C ARG A 31 16.13 3.87 9.79
N GLU A 32 15.66 4.98 10.35
CA GLU A 32 16.06 5.43 11.68
C GLU A 32 15.67 4.41 12.74
N PHE A 33 14.44 3.91 12.70
CA PHE A 33 13.97 2.87 13.61
C PHE A 33 14.84 1.61 13.52
N THR A 34 15.11 1.09 12.33
CA THR A 34 15.92 -0.12 12.17
C THR A 34 17.36 0.11 12.64
N HIS A 35 17.96 1.25 12.29
CA HIS A 35 19.33 1.56 12.66
C HIS A 35 19.50 1.67 14.18
N ARG A 36 18.55 2.32 14.88
CA ARG A 36 18.51 2.35 16.35
C ARG A 36 18.45 0.97 17.00
N ASN A 37 17.94 -0.03 16.27
CA ASN A 37 17.85 -1.42 16.70
C ASN A 37 18.98 -2.30 16.12
N GLY A 38 20.04 -1.71 15.57
CA GLY A 38 21.18 -2.44 14.99
C GLY A 38 20.86 -3.20 13.71
N LEU A 39 19.78 -2.81 13.00
CA LEU A 39 19.32 -3.44 11.77
C LEU A 39 19.47 -2.47 10.58
N GLU A 40 19.87 -3.00 9.43
CA GLU A 40 19.84 -2.28 8.15
C GLU A 40 18.65 -2.77 7.31
N ILE A 41 17.80 -1.85 6.87
CA ILE A 41 16.67 -2.18 6.00
C ILE A 41 17.04 -2.07 4.52
N ALA A 42 16.90 -3.18 3.80
CA ALA A 42 16.95 -3.19 2.35
C ALA A 42 15.56 -2.90 1.75
N MET A 43 15.51 -2.09 0.69
CA MET A 43 14.29 -1.80 -0.06
C MET A 43 14.47 -2.11 -1.54
N PRO A 44 14.50 -3.39 -1.95
CA PRO A 44 14.81 -3.77 -3.34
C PRO A 44 13.86 -3.18 -4.38
N LEU A 45 12.59 -2.97 -4.01
CA LEU A 45 11.59 -2.35 -4.89
C LEU A 45 11.78 -0.83 -5.08
N TRP A 46 12.70 -0.21 -4.33
CA TRP A 46 13.05 1.20 -4.41
C TRP A 46 14.40 1.44 -5.11
N ASP A 47 14.96 0.41 -5.75
CA ASP A 47 16.14 0.56 -6.60
C ASP A 47 15.84 1.45 -7.81
N ARG A 48 16.73 2.40 -8.09
CA ARG A 48 16.57 3.37 -9.19
C ARG A 48 16.31 2.69 -10.54
N ARG A 49 17.04 1.61 -10.85
CA ARG A 49 16.93 0.90 -12.12
C ARG A 49 15.55 0.27 -12.29
N LEU A 50 15.01 -0.28 -11.20
CA LEU A 50 13.67 -0.85 -11.20
C LEU A 50 12.59 0.24 -11.33
N LEU A 51 12.77 1.38 -10.67
CA LEU A 51 11.87 2.53 -10.80
C LEU A 51 11.87 3.08 -12.23
N GLU A 52 13.04 3.26 -12.84
CA GLU A 52 13.20 3.70 -14.24
C GLU A 52 12.49 2.74 -15.20
N PHE A 53 12.70 1.43 -15.02
CA PHE A 53 11.98 0.40 -15.79
C PHE A 53 10.46 0.54 -15.63
N VAL A 54 9.94 0.59 -14.41
CA VAL A 54 8.49 0.68 -14.14
C VAL A 54 7.88 1.97 -14.71
N LEU A 55 8.61 3.09 -14.68
CA LEU A 55 8.15 4.35 -15.25
C LEU A 55 8.14 4.35 -16.78
N ALA A 56 9.00 3.54 -17.42
CA ALA A 56 9.02 3.34 -18.86
C ALA A 56 7.88 2.41 -19.33
N VAL A 57 7.44 1.47 -18.49
CA VAL A 57 6.33 0.56 -18.82
C VAL A 57 5.00 1.33 -18.92
N PRO A 58 4.20 1.10 -19.98
CA PRO A 58 2.84 1.61 -20.10
C PRO A 58 1.96 1.25 -18.89
N ALA A 59 1.14 2.18 -18.42
CA ALA A 59 0.40 2.04 -17.16
C ALA A 59 -0.61 0.87 -17.18
N ASP A 60 -1.20 0.60 -18.33
CA ASP A 60 -2.10 -0.52 -18.61
C ASP A 60 -1.42 -1.90 -18.56
N GLN A 61 -0.10 -1.94 -18.73
CA GLN A 61 0.69 -3.16 -18.56
C GLN A 61 1.04 -3.42 -17.10
N LEU A 62 1.23 -2.38 -16.27
CA LEU A 62 1.60 -2.54 -14.85
C LEU A 62 0.50 -3.16 -13.99
N GLY A 63 -0.76 -2.93 -14.36
CA GLY A 63 -1.92 -3.48 -13.67
C GLY A 63 -3.12 -3.51 -14.61
N ARG A 64 -3.92 -4.56 -14.48
CA ARG A 64 -5.18 -4.70 -15.21
C ARG A 64 -6.33 -4.42 -14.26
N PRO A 65 -7.54 -4.13 -14.78
CA PRO A 65 -8.75 -4.12 -13.94
C PRO A 65 -8.78 -5.37 -13.05
N GLN A 66 -9.03 -5.16 -11.75
CA GLN A 66 -9.07 -6.20 -10.71
C GLN A 66 -7.74 -6.96 -10.44
N GLN A 67 -6.67 -6.72 -11.21
CA GLN A 67 -5.38 -7.38 -11.06
C GLN A 67 -4.28 -6.37 -10.80
N THR A 68 -4.06 -6.08 -9.51
CA THR A 68 -2.97 -5.21 -9.07
C THR A 68 -1.62 -5.89 -9.25
N ARG A 69 -0.58 -5.12 -9.59
CA ARG A 69 0.81 -5.59 -9.69
C ARG A 69 0.97 -6.74 -10.71
N TRP A 70 0.29 -6.64 -11.85
CA TRP A 70 0.26 -7.70 -12.87
C TRP A 70 1.66 -8.13 -13.31
N VAL A 71 2.52 -7.18 -13.70
CA VAL A 71 3.90 -7.44 -14.13
C VAL A 71 4.71 -8.16 -13.05
N LEU A 72 4.61 -7.71 -11.79
CA LEU A 72 5.32 -8.35 -10.68
C LEU A 72 4.83 -9.78 -10.45
N ARG A 73 3.51 -10.00 -10.52
CA ARG A 73 2.94 -11.35 -10.35
C ARG A 73 3.31 -12.28 -11.50
N ALA A 74 3.37 -11.77 -12.73
CA ALA A 74 3.82 -12.53 -13.89
C ALA A 74 5.30 -12.93 -13.73
N ALA A 75 6.15 -12.00 -13.32
CA ALA A 75 7.58 -12.25 -13.09
C ALA A 75 7.86 -13.29 -11.99
N MET A 76 6.94 -13.49 -11.04
CA MET A 76 7.07 -14.45 -9.95
C MET A 76 6.50 -15.84 -10.24
N THR A 77 6.08 -16.11 -11.49
CA THR A 77 5.52 -17.42 -11.87
C THR A 77 6.58 -18.51 -11.67
N GLY A 78 6.22 -19.60 -11.00
CA GLY A 78 7.14 -20.70 -10.66
C GLY A 78 8.09 -20.40 -9.49
N LEU A 79 8.15 -19.15 -8.99
CA LEU A 79 8.96 -18.79 -7.82
C LEU A 79 8.14 -18.75 -6.52
N LEU A 80 6.83 -18.49 -6.62
CA LEU A 80 5.92 -18.43 -5.48
C LEU A 80 4.77 -19.44 -5.65
N PRO A 81 4.24 -20.01 -4.56
CA PRO A 81 2.98 -20.76 -4.62
C PRO A 81 1.87 -19.91 -5.21
N GLU A 82 1.06 -20.50 -6.10
CA GLU A 82 0.02 -19.80 -6.85
C GLU A 82 -1.00 -19.10 -5.93
N ALA A 83 -1.33 -19.71 -4.79
CA ALA A 83 -2.20 -19.10 -3.78
C ALA A 83 -1.66 -17.78 -3.20
N VAL A 84 -0.33 -17.63 -3.13
CA VAL A 84 0.34 -16.39 -2.69
C VAL A 84 0.45 -15.41 -3.86
N ARG A 85 0.92 -15.90 -5.02
CA ARG A 85 1.17 -15.09 -6.23
C ARG A 85 -0.09 -14.45 -6.79
N LEU A 86 -1.22 -15.14 -6.75
CA LEU A 86 -2.51 -14.67 -7.29
C LEU A 86 -3.45 -14.10 -6.23
N ARG A 87 -2.97 -13.93 -4.99
CA ARG A 87 -3.78 -13.36 -3.90
C ARG A 87 -4.32 -11.97 -4.30
N PRO A 88 -5.65 -11.77 -4.34
CA PRO A 88 -6.27 -10.59 -4.97
C PRO A 88 -6.07 -9.29 -4.18
N GLY A 89 -5.87 -9.39 -2.87
CA GLY A 89 -5.84 -8.23 -1.98
C GLY A 89 -4.77 -8.31 -0.89
N LYS A 90 -4.60 -7.18 -0.21
CA LYS A 90 -3.82 -7.11 1.03
C LYS A 90 -4.69 -7.53 2.21
N THR A 91 -4.07 -8.05 3.27
CA THR A 91 -4.75 -8.17 4.56
C THR A 91 -5.12 -6.77 5.02
N THR A 92 -6.31 -6.61 5.61
CA THR A 92 -6.72 -5.38 6.26
C THR A 92 -6.87 -5.64 7.75
N PHE A 93 -6.64 -4.61 8.56
CA PHE A 93 -6.94 -4.66 10.00
C PHE A 93 -8.43 -4.42 10.30
N HIS A 94 -9.28 -4.38 9.26
CA HIS A 94 -10.70 -4.10 9.42
C HIS A 94 -11.40 -5.05 10.41
N PRO A 95 -11.14 -6.37 10.42
CA PRO A 95 -11.74 -7.26 11.43
C PRO A 95 -11.36 -6.88 12.86
N LEU A 96 -10.12 -6.45 13.11
CA LEU A 96 -9.68 -6.00 14.43
C LEU A 96 -10.38 -4.70 14.82
N PHE A 97 -10.53 -3.77 13.88
CA PHE A 97 -11.29 -2.53 14.10
C PHE A 97 -12.75 -2.82 14.46
N VAL A 98 -13.41 -3.75 13.76
CA VAL A 98 -14.79 -4.15 14.04
C VAL A 98 -14.90 -4.72 15.46
N VAL A 99 -13.99 -5.61 15.85
CA VAL A 99 -14.02 -6.19 17.20
C VAL A 99 -13.72 -5.13 18.27
N GLY A 100 -12.67 -4.33 18.09
CA GLY A 100 -12.26 -3.32 19.05
C GLY A 100 -13.31 -2.21 19.22
N LEU A 101 -13.65 -1.52 18.13
CA LEU A 101 -14.52 -0.34 18.18
C LEU A 101 -16.00 -0.69 18.27
N LEU A 102 -16.49 -1.65 17.47
CA LEU A 102 -17.93 -1.89 17.35
C LEU A 102 -18.46 -2.92 18.33
N ARG A 103 -17.61 -3.79 18.89
CA ARG A 103 -18.03 -4.81 19.85
C ARG A 103 -17.56 -4.54 21.27
N ARG A 104 -16.28 -4.22 21.46
CA ARG A 104 -15.70 -4.02 22.81
C ARG A 104 -15.96 -2.60 23.32
N GLU A 105 -15.56 -1.59 22.56
CA GLU A 105 -15.57 -0.18 22.98
C GLU A 105 -16.79 0.60 22.48
N ARG A 106 -17.87 -0.09 22.11
CA ARG A 106 -19.01 0.53 21.42
C ARG A 106 -19.58 1.73 22.19
N THR A 107 -19.81 1.56 23.48
CA THR A 107 -20.36 2.62 24.34
C THR A 107 -19.42 3.82 24.44
N THR A 108 -18.11 3.56 24.56
CA THR A 108 -17.08 4.61 24.59
C THR A 108 -17.08 5.40 23.30
N VAL A 109 -17.14 4.72 22.16
CA VAL A 109 -17.17 5.33 20.82
C VAL A 109 -18.45 6.14 20.63
N GLU A 110 -19.62 5.59 20.95
CA GLU A 110 -20.92 6.28 20.83
C GLU A 110 -20.95 7.55 21.70
N ARG A 111 -20.42 7.48 22.92
CA ARG A 111 -20.29 8.64 23.80
C ARG A 111 -19.39 9.72 23.19
N LEU A 112 -18.20 9.35 22.70
CA LEU A 112 -17.27 10.31 22.10
C LEU A 112 -17.81 10.92 20.80
N LEU A 113 -18.63 10.20 20.05
CA LEU A 113 -19.30 10.73 18.86
C LEU A 113 -20.43 11.69 19.22
N ALA A 114 -21.14 11.45 20.33
CA ALA A 114 -22.21 12.33 20.82
C ALA A 114 -21.67 13.58 21.53
N ASP A 115 -20.54 13.46 22.22
CA ASP A 115 -19.86 14.55 22.92
C ASP A 115 -18.34 14.48 22.67
N PRO A 116 -17.86 15.10 21.57
CA PRO A 116 -16.45 15.07 21.21
C PRO A 116 -15.61 15.84 22.23
N GLN A 117 -14.85 15.10 23.02
CA GLN A 117 -13.82 15.67 23.88
C GLN A 117 -12.63 16.03 22.99
N ILE A 118 -12.59 17.26 22.50
CA ILE A 118 -11.42 17.78 21.76
C ILE A 118 -10.29 17.96 22.79
N VAL A 119 -9.21 17.20 22.60
CA VAL A 119 -7.91 17.43 23.25
C VAL A 119 -7.05 18.27 22.32
#